data_AF-A0A4R4A9K7-F1
#
_entry.id   AF-A0A4R4A9K7-F1
#
_cell.length_a   1.000
_cell.length_b   1.000
_cell.length_c   1.000
_cell.angle_alpha   90.00
_cell.angle_beta   90.00
_cell.angle_gamma   90.00
#
_symmetry.space_group_name_H-M   'P 1'
#
loop_
_entity.id
_entity.type
_entity.pdbx_description
1 polymer ?
#
loop_
_entity_poly.entity_id
_entity_poly.type
_entity_poly.pdbx_seq_one_letter_code
_entity_poly.pdbx_strand_id
1 'polypeptide(L)'
;MTEPKELTDNPSFKGFTNHDCPFYPCHPGVRRTFNCLFCYCPLIAYDCPGPYRIYTDRHGNRRKDCTDCRLPHEGYHSAWSFIQKWLDDPRPWCGEPQRRYRRRDPS
;
A
#
# COMPACT_ATOMS: atom_id res chain seq x y z
N MET A 1 26.60 4.12 0.36
CA MET A 1 26.36 3.20 1.48
C MET A 1 25.56 2.03 0.93
N THR A 2 25.97 0.80 1.20
CA THR A 2 25.27 -0.40 0.71
C THR A 2 24.18 -0.77 1.70
N GLU A 3 22.93 -0.82 1.24
CA GLU A 3 21.79 -1.19 2.09
C GLU A 3 21.79 -2.71 2.34
N PRO A 4 21.32 -3.20 3.50
CA PRO A 4 21.28 -4.64 3.79
C PRO A 4 20.55 -5.50 2.75
N LYS A 5 19.55 -4.92 2.07
CA LYS A 5 18.80 -5.55 0.96
C LYS A 5 19.67 -5.85 -0.27
N GLU A 6 20.80 -5.16 -0.43
CA GLU A 6 21.75 -5.34 -1.54
C GLU A 6 22.78 -6.46 -1.23
N LEU A 7 22.72 -7.04 -0.03
CA LEU A 7 23.66 -8.07 0.45
C LEU A 7 23.05 -9.49 0.40
N THR A 8 21.84 -9.66 -0.13
CA THR A 8 21.13 -10.94 -0.13
C THR A 8 20.35 -11.18 -1.41
N ASP A 9 20.44 -12.40 -1.94
CA ASP A 9 19.62 -12.87 -3.06
C ASP A 9 18.26 -13.41 -2.61
N ASN A 10 18.01 -13.52 -1.30
CA ASN A 10 16.74 -14.03 -0.78
C ASN A 10 15.66 -12.95 -0.90
N PRO A 11 14.61 -13.12 -1.74
CA PRO A 11 13.62 -12.09 -1.98
C PRO A 11 12.54 -12.00 -0.88
N SER A 12 12.61 -12.83 0.17
CA SER A 12 11.55 -12.92 1.20
C SER A 12 11.37 -11.63 2.00
N PHE A 13 12.35 -10.72 2.01
CA PHE A 13 12.19 -9.39 2.60
C PHE A 13 11.18 -8.51 1.84
N LYS A 14 10.84 -8.86 0.58
CA LYS A 14 9.88 -8.12 -0.25
C LYS A 14 8.43 -8.37 0.16
N GLY A 15 8.15 -9.45 0.90
CA GLY A 15 6.81 -9.75 1.37
C GLY A 15 6.62 -11.16 1.88
N PHE A 16 5.49 -11.37 2.54
CA PHE A 16 5.02 -12.66 3.03
C PHE A 16 3.48 -12.67 3.03
N THR A 17 2.88 -13.85 3.16
CA THR A 17 1.45 -14.01 3.43
C THR A 17 1.28 -14.70 4.77
N ASN A 18 0.56 -14.07 5.69
CA ASN A 18 0.13 -14.71 6.93
C ASN A 18 -1.23 -15.39 6.71
N HIS A 19 -1.21 -16.69 6.41
CA HIS A 19 -2.42 -17.47 6.15
C HIS A 19 -3.28 -17.69 7.41
N ASP A 20 -2.71 -17.55 8.61
CA ASP A 20 -3.43 -17.71 9.88
C ASP A 20 -4.13 -16.42 10.34
N CYS A 21 -4.02 -15.34 9.57
CA CYS A 21 -4.71 -14.08 9.87
C CYS A 21 -6.23 -14.27 9.74
N PRO A 22 -7.04 -13.96 10.77
CA PRO A 22 -8.50 -14.15 10.73
C PRO A 22 -9.20 -13.21 9.74
N PHE A 23 -8.50 -12.17 9.29
CA PHE A 23 -9.00 -11.24 8.28
C PHE A 23 -8.57 -11.61 6.86
N TYR A 24 -7.83 -12.70 6.66
CA TYR A 24 -7.32 -13.09 5.34
C TYR A 24 -8.44 -13.65 4.42
N PRO A 25 -8.52 -13.20 3.14
CA PRO A 25 -7.78 -12.08 2.54
C PRO A 25 -8.33 -10.72 3.01
N CYS A 26 -7.44 -9.83 3.49
CA CYS A 26 -7.88 -8.57 4.12
C CYS A 26 -8.47 -7.56 3.11
N HIS A 27 -8.12 -7.68 1.82
CA HIS A 27 -8.64 -6.84 0.75
C HIS A 27 -9.23 -7.70 -0.38
N PRO A 28 -10.49 -7.49 -0.78
CA PRO A 28 -11.11 -8.21 -1.88
C PRO A 28 -10.43 -7.91 -3.22
N GLY A 29 -10.38 -8.88 -4.14
CA GLY A 29 -9.99 -8.63 -5.54
C GLY A 29 -8.48 -8.47 -5.79
N VAL A 30 -7.63 -8.81 -4.82
CA VAL A 30 -6.20 -9.04 -5.06
C VAL A 30 -6.05 -10.24 -6.01
N ARG A 31 -5.30 -10.08 -7.10
CA ARG A 31 -5.20 -11.06 -8.20
C ARG A 31 -3.92 -11.92 -8.12
N ARG A 32 -2.93 -11.51 -7.34
CA ARG A 32 -1.64 -12.19 -7.11
C ARG A 32 -1.49 -12.63 -5.64
N THR A 33 -0.32 -13.13 -5.28
CA THR A 33 0.04 -13.44 -3.89
C THR A 33 -0.16 -12.23 -2.98
N PHE A 34 -0.87 -12.42 -1.88
CA PHE A 34 -1.23 -11.33 -0.98
C PHE A 34 -0.04 -10.90 -0.11
N ASN A 35 0.42 -9.66 -0.21
CA ASN A 35 1.54 -9.17 0.61
C ASN A 35 1.07 -8.59 1.96
N CYS A 36 1.28 -9.32 3.05
CA CYS A 36 0.95 -8.88 4.42
C CYS A 36 1.94 -7.90 5.03
N LEU A 37 3.12 -7.70 4.43
CA LEU A 37 4.14 -6.76 4.93
C LEU A 37 3.59 -5.32 5.07
N PHE A 38 2.60 -4.98 4.24
CA PHE A 38 2.00 -3.66 4.17
C PHE A 38 0.52 -3.65 4.59
N CYS A 39 0.11 -4.56 5.49
CA CYS A 39 -1.24 -4.57 6.08
C CYS A 39 -1.64 -3.21 6.67
N TYR A 40 -0.66 -2.45 7.17
CA TYR A 40 -0.80 -1.01 7.33
C TYR A 40 -0.13 -0.29 6.17
N CYS A 41 -0.84 0.64 5.54
CA CYS A 41 -0.32 1.37 4.39
C CYS A 41 0.86 2.28 4.82
N PRO A 42 2.10 2.02 4.35
CA PRO A 42 3.24 2.87 4.71
C PRO A 42 3.15 4.26 4.05
N LEU A 43 2.26 4.45 3.07
CA LEU A 43 2.04 5.71 2.36
C LEU A 43 0.84 6.52 2.91
N ILE A 44 0.29 6.15 4.06
CA ILE A 44 -0.93 6.77 4.60
C ILE A 44 -0.78 8.28 4.89
N ALA A 45 0.43 8.73 5.21
CA ALA A 45 0.76 10.14 5.48
C ALA A 45 1.29 10.89 4.25
N TYR A 46 1.52 10.22 3.13
CA TYR A 46 2.21 10.76 1.94
C TYR A 46 1.28 10.80 0.72
N ASP A 47 1.48 11.73 -0.21
CA ASP A 47 0.82 11.71 -1.52
C ASP A 47 1.12 10.37 -2.19
N CYS A 48 0.09 9.74 -2.73
CA CYS A 48 0.20 8.41 -3.33
C CYS A 48 -0.92 8.24 -4.37
N PRO A 49 -0.82 7.27 -5.29
CA PRO A 49 -1.77 7.07 -6.37
C PRO A 49 -2.89 6.08 -5.98
N GLY A 50 -2.92 5.64 -4.72
CA GLY A 50 -3.90 4.68 -4.23
C GLY A 50 -5.33 5.22 -4.27
N PRO A 51 -6.35 4.34 -4.39
CA PRO A 51 -7.75 4.72 -4.45
C PRO A 51 -8.32 5.11 -3.08
N TYR A 52 -7.58 5.87 -2.28
CA TYR A 52 -8.01 6.24 -0.93
C TYR A 52 -9.22 7.18 -0.99
N ARG A 53 -10.14 6.99 -0.03
CA ARG A 53 -11.18 7.98 0.30
C ARG A 53 -10.68 8.87 1.43
N ILE A 54 -11.43 9.93 1.72
CA ILE A 54 -11.14 10.83 2.84
C ILE A 54 -12.28 10.73 3.84
N TYR A 55 -11.92 10.63 5.11
CA TYR A 55 -12.84 10.76 6.23
C TYR A 55 -12.26 11.72 7.26
N THR A 56 -13.13 12.20 8.16
CA THR A 56 -12.72 12.97 9.33
C THR A 56 -12.72 12.05 10.53
N ASP A 57 -11.59 11.97 11.25
CA ASP A 57 -11.51 11.16 12.46
C ASP A 57 -12.24 11.82 13.64
N ARG A 58 -12.34 11.08 14.76
CA ARG A 58 -12.98 11.56 16.00
C ARG A 58 -12.37 12.84 16.60
N HIS A 59 -11.18 13.23 16.14
CA HIS A 59 -10.47 14.41 16.60
C HIS A 59 -10.56 15.57 15.59
N GLY A 60 -11.38 15.45 14.53
CA GLY A 60 -11.55 16.49 13.52
C GLY A 60 -10.47 16.51 12.44
N ASN A 61 -9.53 15.55 12.42
CA ASN A 61 -8.48 15.52 11.40
C ASN A 61 -8.94 14.78 10.15
N ARG A 62 -8.57 15.31 8.98
CA ARG A 62 -8.73 14.58 7.71
C ARG A 62 -7.74 13.42 7.64
N ARG A 63 -8.24 12.24 7.31
CA ARG A 63 -7.46 11.00 7.20
C ARG A 63 -7.79 10.28 5.89
N LYS A 64 -6.85 9.46 5.43
CA LYS A 64 -7.06 8.56 4.29
C LYS A 64 -7.72 7.27 4.76
N ASP A 65 -8.83 6.91 4.13
CA ASP A 65 -9.38 5.57 4.19
C ASP A 65 -8.85 4.76 3.00
N CYS A 66 -7.97 3.80 3.32
CA CYS A 66 -7.33 2.92 2.34
C CYS A 66 -7.97 1.52 2.28
N THR A 67 -9.15 1.31 2.86
CA THR A 67 -9.79 -0.02 2.99
C THR A 67 -10.03 -0.71 1.63
N ASP A 68 -10.20 0.06 0.55
CA ASP A 68 -10.37 -0.47 -0.81
C ASP A 68 -9.05 -0.52 -1.62
N CYS A 69 -7.91 -0.22 -1.00
CA CYS A 69 -6.61 -0.13 -1.68
C CYS A 69 -5.91 -1.50 -1.75
N ARG A 70 -5.62 -1.96 -2.97
CA ARG A 70 -4.96 -3.25 -3.21
C ARG A 70 -3.51 -3.15 -3.65
N LEU A 71 -3.06 -1.95 -4.01
CA LEU A 71 -1.71 -1.70 -4.53
C LEU A 71 -0.59 -2.28 -3.65
N PRO A 72 -0.63 -2.14 -2.30
CA PRO A 72 0.43 -2.69 -1.46
C PRO A 72 0.30 -4.21 -1.23
N HIS A 73 -0.77 -4.86 -1.70
CA HIS A 73 -1.06 -6.27 -1.47
C HIS A 73 -0.92 -7.15 -2.72
N GLU A 74 -0.66 -6.54 -3.88
CA GLU A 74 -0.71 -7.19 -5.18
C GLU A 74 0.66 -7.80 -5.56
N GLY A 75 1.01 -8.96 -4.98
CA GLY A 75 2.27 -9.67 -5.23
C GLY A 75 3.48 -9.07 -4.49
N TYR A 76 4.40 -9.90 -4.00
CA TYR A 76 5.52 -9.42 -3.16
C TYR A 76 6.42 -8.44 -3.90
N HIS A 77 6.90 -8.81 -5.10
CA HIS A 77 7.82 -7.97 -5.87
C HIS A 77 7.17 -6.65 -6.29
N SER A 78 5.97 -6.71 -6.88
CA SER A 78 5.27 -5.52 -7.36
C SER A 78 4.89 -4.58 -6.23
N ALA A 79 4.37 -5.10 -5.11
CA ALA A 79 4.06 -4.29 -3.94
C ALA A 79 5.31 -3.64 -3.35
N TRP A 80 6.40 -4.40 -3.17
CA TRP A 80 7.66 -3.88 -2.65
C TRP A 80 8.21 -2.76 -3.52
N SER A 81 8.37 -3.00 -4.82
CA SER A 81 8.87 -1.99 -5.77
C SER A 81 7.97 -0.74 -5.80
N PHE A 82 6.65 -0.93 -5.72
CA PHE A 82 5.70 0.18 -5.65
C PHE A 82 5.91 1.02 -4.39
N ILE A 83 5.98 0.40 -3.21
CA ILE A 83 6.18 1.12 -1.95
C ILE A 83 7.53 1.83 -1.92
N GLN A 84 8.62 1.15 -2.29
CA GLN A 84 9.96 1.75 -2.30
C GLN A 84 10.01 2.98 -3.23
N LYS A 85 9.42 2.90 -4.42
CA LYS A 85 9.34 4.04 -5.35
C LYS A 85 8.69 5.28 -4.73
N TRP A 86 7.65 5.12 -3.93
CA TRP A 86 6.95 6.24 -3.30
C TRP A 86 7.59 6.72 -2.01
N LEU A 87 8.39 5.88 -1.36
CA LEU A 87 9.19 6.26 -0.19
C LEU A 87 10.52 6.92 -0.57
N ASP A 88 10.96 6.80 -1.82
CA ASP A 88 12.20 7.42 -2.35
C ASP A 88 12.08 8.97 -2.44
N ASP A 89 10.92 9.48 -2.84
CA ASP A 89 10.55 10.92 -2.83
C ASP A 89 9.20 11.12 -2.10
N PRO A 90 9.15 10.99 -0.76
CA PRO A 90 7.90 10.97 -0.03
C PRO A 90 7.38 12.40 0.15
N ARG A 91 6.33 12.74 -0.59
CA ARG A 91 5.65 14.05 -0.46
C ARG A 91 4.57 13.96 0.61
N PRO A 92 4.54 14.83 1.64
CA PRO A 92 3.46 14.82 2.61
C PRO A 92 2.10 15.02 1.95
N TRP A 93 1.09 14.28 2.41
CA TRP A 93 -0.28 14.47 1.93
C TRP A 93 -0.92 15.71 2.57
N CYS A 94 -1.41 16.62 1.74
CA CYS A 94 -2.01 17.88 2.17
C CYS A 94 -3.53 17.83 2.43
N GLY A 95 -4.11 16.63 2.55
CA GLY A 95 -5.55 16.47 2.77
C GLY A 95 -6.39 16.46 1.50
N GLU A 96 -5.80 16.54 0.31
CA GLU A 96 -6.57 16.62 -0.94
C GLU A 96 -7.20 15.28 -1.37
N PRO A 97 -8.39 15.29 -2.02
CA PRO A 97 -9.00 14.10 -2.62
C PRO A 97 -8.08 13.44 -3.65
N GLN A 98 -8.25 12.14 -3.85
CA GLN A 98 -7.50 11.44 -4.89
C GLN A 98 -7.95 11.92 -6.29
N ARG A 99 -7.01 12.49 -7.06
CA ARG A 99 -7.23 12.99 -8.43
C ARG A 99 -6.55 12.15 -9.50
N ARG A 100 -5.55 11.35 -9.11
CA ARG A 100 -4.68 10.57 -10.01
C ARG A 100 -5.22 9.17 -10.29
N TYR A 101 -6.06 8.64 -9.41
CA TYR A 101 -6.65 7.32 -9.59
C TYR A 101 -7.85 7.40 -10.54
N ARG A 102 -7.64 7.01 -11.80
CA ARG A 102 -8.75 6.70 -12.71
C ARG A 102 -9.18 5.25 -12.45
N ARG A 103 -10.38 5.04 -11.91
CA ARG A 103 -11.02 3.73 -11.99
C ARG A 103 -11.08 3.38 -13.48
N ARG A 104 -10.41 2.30 -13.87
CA ARG A 104 -10.82 1.61 -15.10
C ARG A 104 -12.15 0.98 -14.73
N ASP A 105 -13.24 1.54 -15.23
CA ASP A 105 -14.56 0.92 -15.07
C ASP A 105 -14.45 -0.52 -15.57
N PRO A 106 -14.98 -1.50 -14.82
CA PRO A 106 -15.13 -2.84 -15.36
C PRO A 106 -16.09 -2.73 -16.54
N SER A 107 -15.61 -3.15 -17.70
CA SER A 107 -16.40 -3.35 -18.92
C SER A 107 -17.49 -4.38 -18.68
#